data_AF-A0A7X7R495-F1
#
_entry.id   AF-A0A7X7R495-F1
#
_cell.length_a   1.000
_cell.length_b   1.000
_cell.length_c   1.000
_cell.angle_alpha   90.00
_cell.angle_beta   90.00
_cell.angle_gamma   90.00
#
_symmetry.space_group_name_H-M   'P 1'
#
loop_
_entity.id
_entity.type
_entity.pdbx_description
1 polymer ?
#
loop_
_entity_poly.entity_id
_entity_poly.type
_entity_poly.pdbx_seq_one_letter_code
_entity_poly.pdbx_strand_id
1 'polypeptide(L)'
;MHNKIRISKPGIGLALLISWWTVYFIRLFLHLETIYLLLIGMAAFILGALVLHYFESLFLKIMGTFNRRLDELPMEVVIGGTTGLLVGILVAVLGSFPLSLLGKIGAYLTMIFLILTVYLGIKIGLSKAWDIYGLFPFQPPRGEGGHIHNEQPKVLDTSAIIDGRIYDVCVSHFLQGPLIVPHF
;
A
#
# COMPACT_ATOMS: atom_id res chain seq x y z
N MET A 1 -1.23 34.29 -13.49
CA MET A 1 -0.96 32.87 -13.13
C MET A 1 -0.09 32.25 -14.23
N HIS A 2 1.23 32.28 -14.07
CA HIS A 2 2.17 31.71 -15.04
C HIS A 2 2.46 30.25 -14.65
N ASN A 3 1.87 29.30 -15.37
CA ASN A 3 2.20 27.89 -15.24
C ASN A 3 3.57 27.66 -15.88
N LYS A 4 4.65 27.89 -15.13
CA LYS A 4 6.01 27.61 -15.61
C LYS A 4 6.12 26.11 -15.86
N ILE A 5 6.17 25.72 -17.14
CA ILE A 5 6.48 24.36 -17.59
C ILE A 5 7.90 24.05 -17.14
N ARG A 6 8.03 23.47 -15.95
CA ARG A 6 9.32 23.09 -15.37
C ARG A 6 9.62 21.68 -15.87
N ILE A 7 10.20 21.61 -17.06
CA ILE A 7 10.60 20.34 -17.68
C ILE A 7 11.67 19.70 -16.78
N SER A 8 11.40 18.49 -16.29
CA SER A 8 12.34 17.75 -15.45
C SER A 8 13.55 17.36 -16.31
N LYS A 9 14.77 17.61 -15.81
CA LYS A 9 16.02 17.20 -16.47
C LYS A 9 16.06 15.70 -16.85
N PRO A 10 15.51 14.75 -16.05
CA PRO A 10 15.49 13.34 -16.45
C PRO A 10 14.46 13.02 -17.54
N GLY A 11 13.33 13.74 -17.62
CA GLY A 11 12.30 13.52 -18.64
C GLY A 11 12.79 13.78 -20.06
N ILE A 12 13.69 14.76 -20.23
CA ILE A 12 14.34 15.04 -21.52
C ILE A 12 15.25 13.88 -21.94
N GLY A 13 15.96 13.26 -21.00
CA GLY A 13 16.84 12.11 -21.27
C GLY A 13 16.06 10.89 -21.76
N LEU A 14 14.92 10.59 -21.15
CA LEU A 14 14.03 9.50 -21.59
C LEU A 14 13.39 9.78 -22.95
N ALA A 15 12.97 11.03 -23.20
CA ALA A 15 12.43 11.43 -24.51
C ALA A 15 13.47 11.26 -25.63
N LEU A 16 14.73 11.59 -25.36
CA LEU A 16 15.84 11.39 -26.31
C LEU A 16 16.10 9.90 -26.59
N LEU A 17 16.07 9.05 -25.56
CA LEU A 17 16.24 7.59 -25.74
C LEU A 17 15.11 6.97 -26.56
N ILE A 18 13.85 7.36 -26.28
CA ILE A 18 12.68 6.88 -27.02
C ILE A 18 12.72 7.37 -28.47
N SER A 19 13.10 8.63 -28.70
CA SER A 19 13.26 9.22 -30.03
C SER A 19 14.39 8.54 -30.82
N TRP A 20 15.54 8.28 -30.19
CA TRP A 20 16.65 7.54 -30.81
C TRP A 20 16.22 6.12 -31.19
N TRP A 21 15.51 5.42 -30.28
CA TRP A 21 15.06 4.06 -30.52
C TRP A 21 14.04 3.96 -31.66
N THR A 22 13.08 4.90 -31.72
CA THR A 22 12.11 4.96 -32.82
C THR A 22 12.77 5.25 -34.16
N VAL A 23 13.73 6.18 -34.22
CA VAL A 23 14.48 6.46 -35.46
C VAL A 23 15.30 5.25 -35.92
N TYR A 24 15.97 4.55 -34.99
CA TYR A 24 16.73 3.34 -35.29
C TYR A 24 15.83 2.21 -35.83
N PHE A 25 14.67 2.00 -35.20
CA PHE A 25 13.72 0.97 -35.59
C PHE A 25 13.13 1.23 -37.00
N ILE A 26 12.79 2.49 -37.30
CA ILE A 26 12.26 2.88 -38.62
C ILE A 26 13.32 2.70 -39.70
N ARG A 27 14.59 3.05 -39.44
CA ARG A 27 15.70 2.87 -40.38
C ARG A 27 15.99 1.39 -40.68
N LEU A 28 15.76 0.51 -39.71
CA LEU A 28 15.96 -0.93 -39.85
C LEU A 28 14.89 -1.58 -40.74
N PHE A 29 13.67 -1.05 -40.75
CA PHE A 29 12.52 -1.70 -41.40
C PHE A 29 12.09 -1.05 -42.72
N LEU A 30 12.31 0.25 -42.89
CA LEU A 30 11.86 0.99 -44.06
C LEU A 30 13.06 1.79 -44.61
N HIS A 31 13.60 1.38 -45.76
CA HIS A 31 14.67 2.10 -46.48
C HIS A 31 14.16 3.42 -47.11
N LEU A 32 13.68 4.35 -46.29
CA LEU A 32 13.28 5.70 -46.74
C LEU A 32 14.50 6.61 -46.95
N GLU A 33 14.31 7.60 -47.82
CA GLU A 33 15.18 8.77 -47.97
C GLU A 33 15.39 9.48 -46.62
N THR A 34 16.62 9.96 -46.39
CA THR A 34 17.07 10.57 -45.12
C THR A 34 16.21 11.75 -44.63
N ILE A 35 15.55 12.48 -45.53
CA ILE A 35 14.70 13.63 -45.21
C ILE A 35 13.42 13.21 -44.47
N TYR A 36 12.77 12.12 -44.89
CA TYR A 36 11.55 11.63 -44.23
C TYR A 36 11.85 11.06 -42.84
N LEU A 37 13.01 10.43 -42.66
CA LEU A 37 13.46 9.90 -41.38
C LEU A 37 13.63 11.02 -40.33
N LEU A 38 14.17 12.16 -40.77
CA LEU A 38 14.40 13.32 -39.92
C LEU A 38 13.09 13.98 -39.47
N LEU A 39 12.12 14.08 -40.38
CA LEU A 39 10.77 14.60 -40.10
C LEU A 39 10.01 13.72 -39.09
N ILE A 40 10.03 12.39 -39.27
CA ILE A 40 9.38 11.45 -38.35
C ILE A 40 10.06 11.45 -36.98
N GLY A 41 11.40 11.55 -36.94
CA GLY A 41 12.16 11.66 -35.70
C GLY A 41 11.81 12.92 -34.89
N MET A 42 11.68 14.08 -35.55
CA MET A 42 11.23 15.32 -34.89
C MET A 42 9.79 15.20 -34.36
N ALA A 43 8.88 14.64 -35.15
CA ALA A 43 7.50 14.43 -34.72
C ALA A 43 7.41 13.48 -33.52
N ALA A 44 8.16 12.38 -33.53
CA ALA A 44 8.25 11.43 -32.44
C ALA A 44 8.88 12.05 -31.17
N PHE A 45 9.89 12.91 -31.31
CA PHE A 45 10.47 13.63 -30.18
C PHE A 45 9.47 14.58 -29.52
N ILE A 46 8.73 15.36 -30.32
CA ILE A 46 7.72 16.31 -29.80
C ILE A 46 6.58 15.55 -29.11
N LEU A 47 6.06 14.50 -29.75
CA LEU A 47 5.01 13.67 -29.17
C LEU A 47 5.49 12.96 -27.90
N GLY A 48 6.69 12.38 -27.93
CA GLY A 48 7.30 11.71 -26.78
C GLY A 48 7.48 12.65 -25.60
N ALA A 49 8.00 13.87 -25.84
CA ALA A 49 8.17 14.87 -24.79
C ALA A 49 6.83 15.31 -24.17
N LEU A 50 5.78 15.45 -24.98
CA LEU A 50 4.45 15.84 -24.49
C LEU A 50 3.80 14.72 -23.67
N VAL A 51 3.89 13.47 -24.13
CA VAL A 51 3.39 12.29 -23.41
C VAL A 51 4.12 12.11 -22.08
N LEU A 52 5.46 12.20 -22.08
CA LEU A 52 6.27 12.12 -20.87
C LEU A 52 5.91 13.21 -19.86
N HIS A 53 5.73 14.46 -20.31
CA HIS A 53 5.34 15.56 -19.43
C HIS A 53 3.98 15.32 -18.77
N TYR A 54 2.99 14.86 -19.55
CA TYR A 54 1.67 14.54 -19.02
C TYR A 54 1.76 13.39 -18.01
N PHE A 55 2.53 12.35 -18.34
CA PHE A 55 2.73 11.19 -17.48
C PHE A 55 3.43 11.56 -16.17
N GLU A 56 4.50 12.36 -16.19
CA GLU A 56 5.19 12.85 -14.99
C GLU A 56 4.21 13.59 -14.06
N SER A 57 3.39 14.48 -14.62
CA SER A 57 2.44 15.28 -13.83
C SER A 57 1.35 14.43 -13.17
N LEU A 58 0.89 13.37 -13.86
CA LEU A 58 -0.10 12.43 -13.36
C LEU A 58 0.51 11.53 -12.29
N PHE A 59 1.70 10.98 -12.58
CA PHE A 59 2.42 10.08 -11.69
C PHE A 59 2.73 10.73 -10.35
N LEU A 60 3.23 11.98 -10.35
CA LEU A 60 3.51 12.72 -9.11
C LEU A 60 2.25 12.99 -8.29
N LYS A 61 1.11 13.29 -8.90
CA LYS A 61 -0.17 13.49 -8.19
C LYS A 61 -0.69 12.20 -7.57
N ILE A 62 -0.64 11.10 -8.33
CA ILE A 62 -1.06 9.78 -7.85
C ILE A 62 -0.15 9.35 -6.70
N MET A 63 1.17 9.45 -6.86
CA MET A 63 2.12 9.09 -5.82
C MET A 63 2.00 9.98 -4.59
N GLY A 64 1.78 11.29 -4.75
CA GLY A 64 1.54 12.18 -3.61
C GLY A 64 0.27 11.81 -2.83
N THR A 65 -0.80 11.42 -3.53
CA THR A 65 -2.04 10.97 -2.89
C THR A 65 -1.85 9.62 -2.20
N PHE A 66 -1.12 8.70 -2.84
CA PHE A 66 -0.81 7.39 -2.29
C PHE A 66 0.08 7.49 -1.05
N ASN A 67 1.16 8.28 -1.11
CA ASN A 67 2.07 8.47 0.01
C ASN A 67 1.36 9.10 1.21
N ARG A 68 0.53 10.14 0.98
CA ARG A 68 -0.24 10.76 2.06
C ARG A 68 -1.18 9.78 2.74
N ARG A 69 -1.84 8.91 1.95
CA ARG A 69 -2.69 7.85 2.50
C ARG A 69 -1.89 6.80 3.26
N LEU A 70 -0.68 6.45 2.81
CA LEU A 70 0.20 5.53 3.52
C LEU A 70 0.70 6.12 4.85
N ASP A 71 1.06 7.41 4.86
CA ASP A 71 1.57 8.12 6.04
C ASP A 71 0.47 8.27 7.12
N GLU A 72 -0.81 8.32 6.71
CA GLU A 72 -1.97 8.36 7.61
C GLU A 72 -2.34 6.99 8.20
N LEU A 73 -1.78 5.89 7.69
CA LEU A 73 -2.10 4.54 8.17
C LEU A 73 -1.31 4.20 9.44
N PRO A 74 -1.97 3.58 10.44
CA PRO A 74 -1.27 3.05 11.60
C PRO A 74 -0.28 1.95 11.20
N MET A 75 0.86 1.89 11.89
CA MET A 75 1.98 0.99 11.56
C MET A 75 1.56 -0.49 11.59
N GLU A 76 0.62 -0.83 12.48
CA GLU A 76 0.04 -2.16 12.62
C GLU A 76 -0.61 -2.62 11.30
N VAL A 77 -1.33 -1.72 10.62
CA VAL A 77 -2.01 -2.01 9.35
C VAL A 77 -1.01 -2.20 8.22
N VAL A 78 0.07 -1.41 8.20
CA VAL A 78 1.15 -1.55 7.21
C VAL A 78 1.86 -2.89 7.37
N ILE A 79 2.20 -3.27 8.61
CA ILE A 79 2.81 -4.57 8.92
C ILE A 79 1.84 -5.70 8.56
N GLY A 80 0.59 -5.65 9.02
CA GLY A 80 -0.42 -6.67 8.76
C GLY A 80 -0.67 -6.88 7.27
N GLY A 81 -0.84 -5.79 6.51
CA GLY A 81 -0.98 -5.82 5.06
C GLY A 81 0.24 -6.42 4.35
N THR A 82 1.45 -6.06 4.77
CA THR A 82 2.70 -6.60 4.21
C THR A 82 2.84 -8.10 4.50
N THR A 83 2.58 -8.52 5.74
CA THR A 83 2.61 -9.94 6.10
C THR A 83 1.55 -10.75 5.36
N GLY A 84 0.33 -10.22 5.21
CA GLY A 84 -0.75 -10.85 4.45
C GLY A 84 -0.44 -10.96 2.97
N LEU A 85 0.21 -9.94 2.39
CA LEU A 85 0.71 -9.97 1.02
C LEU A 85 1.76 -11.08 0.83
N LEU A 86 2.76 -11.15 1.72
CA LEU A 86 3.81 -12.16 1.65
C LEU A 86 3.25 -13.58 1.75
N VAL A 87 2.40 -13.82 2.75
CA VAL A 87 1.74 -15.12 2.93
C VAL A 87 0.84 -15.44 1.73
N GLY A 88 0.07 -14.47 1.24
CA GLY A 88 -0.79 -14.62 0.07
C GLY A 88 0.00 -15.00 -1.18
N ILE A 89 1.13 -14.33 -1.46
CA ILE A 89 2.02 -14.68 -2.57
C ILE A 89 2.59 -16.08 -2.38
N LEU A 90 3.04 -16.42 -1.18
CA LEU A 90 3.62 -17.74 -0.90
C LEU A 90 2.61 -18.86 -1.16
N VAL A 91 1.37 -18.72 -0.66
CA VAL A 91 0.29 -19.66 -0.92
C VAL A 91 -0.08 -19.71 -2.40
N ALA A 92 -0.13 -18.55 -3.05
CA ALA A 92 -0.45 -18.42 -4.47
C ALA A 92 0.56 -19.18 -5.35
N VAL A 93 1.85 -18.98 -5.10
CA VAL A 93 2.94 -19.64 -5.84
C VAL A 93 2.94 -21.15 -5.60
N LEU A 94 2.78 -21.60 -4.34
CA LEU A 94 2.72 -23.03 -4.04
C LEU A 94 1.49 -23.69 -4.69
N GLY A 95 0.34 -23.03 -4.66
CA GLY A 95 -0.87 -23.52 -5.32
C GLY A 95 -0.82 -23.44 -6.85
N SER A 96 0.01 -22.57 -7.42
CA SER A 96 0.13 -22.43 -8.88
C SER A 96 0.71 -23.66 -9.58
N PHE A 97 1.57 -24.41 -8.89
CA PHE A 97 2.26 -25.58 -9.46
C PHE A 97 1.29 -26.65 -9.99
N PRO A 98 0.35 -27.21 -9.19
CA PRO A 98 -0.59 -28.21 -9.70
C PRO A 98 -1.53 -27.66 -10.79
N LEU A 99 -1.91 -26.37 -10.72
CA LEU A 99 -2.78 -25.76 -11.73
C LEU A 99 -2.07 -25.60 -13.09
N SER A 100 -0.76 -25.34 -13.08
CA SER A 100 0.03 -25.17 -14.30
C SER A 100 0.17 -26.45 -15.14
N LEU A 101 -0.01 -27.62 -14.53
CA LEU A 101 0.08 -28.93 -15.19
C LEU A 101 -1.10 -29.20 -16.14
N LEU A 102 -2.19 -28.43 -16.07
CA LEU A 102 -3.41 -28.59 -16.87
C LEU A 102 -3.30 -27.96 -18.28
N GLY A 103 -2.09 -27.69 -18.77
CA GLY A 103 -1.83 -27.12 -20.10
C GLY A 103 -2.35 -25.69 -20.26
N LYS A 104 -2.87 -25.33 -21.45
CA LYS A 104 -3.29 -23.95 -21.77
C LYS A 104 -4.42 -23.44 -20.88
N ILE A 105 -5.38 -24.28 -20.52
CA ILE A 105 -6.49 -23.93 -19.61
C ILE A 105 -5.94 -23.72 -18.19
N GLY A 106 -4.99 -24.56 -17.78
CA GLY A 106 -4.25 -24.42 -16.52
C GLY A 106 -3.57 -23.07 -16.36
N ALA A 107 -2.99 -22.51 -17.42
CA ALA A 107 -2.34 -21.19 -17.37
C ALA A 107 -3.32 -20.06 -16.99
N TYR A 108 -4.51 -20.02 -17.60
CA TYR A 108 -5.53 -19.02 -17.26
C TYR A 108 -6.06 -19.22 -15.84
N LEU A 109 -6.32 -20.47 -15.45
CA LEU A 109 -6.78 -20.81 -14.11
C LEU A 109 -5.75 -20.40 -13.04
N THR A 110 -4.47 -20.64 -13.33
CA THR A 110 -3.34 -20.26 -12.48
C THR A 110 -3.28 -18.75 -12.31
N MET A 111 -3.44 -17.99 -13.39
CA MET A 111 -3.43 -16.52 -13.34
C MET A 111 -4.55 -15.98 -12.44
N ILE A 112 -5.77 -16.50 -12.61
CA ILE A 112 -6.92 -16.13 -11.79
C ILE A 112 -6.69 -16.49 -10.33
N PHE A 113 -6.20 -17.71 -10.08
CA PHE A 113 -5.91 -18.20 -8.74
C PHE A 113 -4.85 -17.34 -8.03
N LEU A 114 -3.77 -16.97 -8.73
CA LEU A 114 -2.72 -16.10 -8.21
C LEU A 114 -3.28 -14.75 -7.75
N ILE A 115 -4.02 -14.06 -8.62
CA ILE A 115 -4.61 -12.75 -8.32
C ILE A 115 -5.56 -12.84 -7.12
N LEU A 116 -6.42 -13.86 -7.12
CA LEU A 116 -7.43 -14.04 -6.09
C LEU A 116 -6.80 -14.34 -4.73
N THR A 117 -5.77 -15.18 -4.70
CA THR A 117 -5.07 -15.58 -3.47
C THR A 117 -4.26 -14.43 -2.89
N VAL A 118 -3.56 -13.65 -3.73
CA VAL A 118 -2.84 -12.45 -3.30
C VAL A 118 -3.83 -11.42 -2.71
N TYR A 119 -4.95 -11.17 -3.39
CA TYR A 119 -5.98 -10.28 -2.89
C TYR A 119 -6.56 -10.74 -1.54
N LEU A 120 -6.84 -12.05 -1.41
CA LEU A 120 -7.33 -12.62 -0.15
C LEU A 120 -6.29 -12.47 0.97
N GLY A 121 -5.01 -12.72 0.68
CA GLY A 121 -3.91 -12.56 1.62
C GLY A 121 -3.81 -11.13 2.15
N ILE A 122 -3.86 -10.13 1.26
CA ILE A 122 -3.89 -8.71 1.66
C ILE A 122 -5.12 -8.42 2.52
N LYS A 123 -6.32 -8.85 2.08
CA LYS A 123 -7.58 -8.59 2.80
C LYS A 123 -7.55 -9.17 4.22
N ILE A 124 -7.07 -10.40 4.36
CA ILE A 124 -6.94 -11.07 5.67
C ILE A 124 -5.88 -10.36 6.51
N GLY A 125 -4.71 -10.04 5.95
CA GLY A 125 -3.63 -9.34 6.64
C GLY A 125 -4.03 -7.97 7.17
N LEU A 126 -4.82 -7.21 6.39
CA LEU A 126 -5.38 -5.93 6.83
C LEU A 126 -6.45 -6.12 7.92
N SER A 127 -7.31 -7.13 7.80
CA SER A 127 -8.36 -7.41 8.80
C SER A 127 -7.80 -7.92 10.14
N LYS A 128 -6.61 -8.53 10.13
CA LYS A 128 -5.95 -9.14 11.28
C LYS A 128 -4.68 -8.42 11.71
N ALA A 129 -4.50 -7.18 11.26
CA ALA A 129 -3.32 -6.35 11.53
C ALA A 129 -2.98 -6.24 13.02
N TRP A 130 -3.98 -5.99 13.88
CA TRP A 130 -3.81 -5.87 15.33
C TRP A 130 -3.36 -7.19 15.98
N ASP A 131 -3.97 -8.31 15.57
CA ASP A 131 -3.63 -9.65 16.07
C ASP A 131 -2.19 -10.03 15.70
N ILE A 132 -1.76 -9.70 14.47
CA ILE A 132 -0.40 -9.97 13.97
C ILE A 132 0.64 -9.12 14.70
N TYR A 133 0.33 -7.84 14.94
CA TYR A 133 1.23 -6.95 15.67
C TYR A 133 1.44 -7.40 17.13
N GLY A 134 0.41 -7.96 17.76
CA GLY A 134 0.49 -8.51 19.12
C GLY A 134 1.40 -9.73 19.28
N LEU A 135 1.75 -10.42 18.19
CA LEU A 135 2.63 -11.60 18.20
C LEU A 135 4.12 -11.26 18.08
N PHE A 136 4.47 -9.98 17.85
CA PHE A 136 5.86 -9.57 17.65
C PHE A 136 6.60 -9.47 19.00
N PRO A 137 7.75 -10.16 19.18
CA PRO A 137 8.49 -10.21 20.45
C PRO A 137 9.27 -8.92 20.78
N PHE A 138 9.26 -7.93 19.88
CA PHE A 138 9.97 -6.65 20.01
C PHE A 138 9.08 -5.52 20.52
N GLN A 139 8.15 -5.83 21.43
CA GLN A 139 7.50 -4.77 22.19
C GLN A 139 8.55 -4.16 23.14
N PRO A 140 8.88 -2.85 23.04
CA PRO A 140 9.44 -2.17 24.21
C PRO A 140 8.47 -2.42 25.36
N PRO A 141 8.93 -2.58 26.61
CA PRO A 141 8.05 -2.76 27.75
C PRO A 141 7.12 -1.55 27.84
N ARG A 142 5.97 -1.65 27.18
CA ARG A 142 4.81 -0.82 27.41
C ARG A 142 4.42 -1.18 28.83
N GLY A 143 4.57 -0.22 29.73
CA GLY A 143 3.93 -0.30 31.04
C GLY A 143 2.52 -0.82 30.86
N GLU A 144 2.16 -1.80 31.68
CA GLU A 144 0.87 -2.49 31.70
C GLU A 144 -0.27 -1.51 31.45
N GLY A 145 -0.96 -1.63 30.32
CA GLY A 145 -2.07 -0.74 29.98
C GLY A 145 -2.48 -0.69 28.51
N GLY A 146 -2.28 -1.78 27.76
CA GLY A 146 -2.44 -1.78 26.31
C GLY A 146 -3.27 -2.91 25.73
N HIS A 147 -4.16 -3.52 26.52
CA HIS A 147 -5.25 -4.28 25.92
C HIS A 147 -6.35 -3.29 25.55
N ILE A 148 -6.36 -2.84 24.29
CA ILE A 148 -7.59 -2.32 23.66
C ILE A 148 -8.50 -3.53 23.42
N HIS A 149 -8.84 -4.25 24.49
CA HIS A 149 -10.12 -4.93 24.52
C HIS A 149 -11.16 -3.83 24.62
N ASN A 150 -12.34 -4.12 24.12
CA ASN A 150 -13.53 -3.31 24.27
C ASN A 150 -13.91 -3.22 25.77
N GLU A 151 -13.11 -2.49 26.55
CA GLU A 151 -13.27 -2.34 28.00
C GLU A 151 -14.52 -1.50 28.21
N GLN A 152 -15.64 -2.20 28.39
CA GLN A 152 -16.93 -1.60 28.59
C GLN A 152 -16.87 -0.67 29.81
N PRO A 153 -17.48 0.52 29.72
CA PRO A 153 -17.51 1.44 30.84
C PRO A 153 -18.18 0.79 32.04
N LYS A 154 -17.54 0.91 33.22
CA LYS A 154 -18.06 0.38 34.48
C LYS A 154 -18.70 1.50 35.26
N VAL A 155 -19.96 1.34 35.63
CA VAL A 155 -20.68 2.33 36.45
C VAL A 155 -20.28 2.13 37.91
N LEU A 156 -19.83 3.22 38.53
CA LEU A 156 -19.42 3.23 39.92
C LEU A 156 -20.59 3.70 40.80
N ASP A 157 -20.97 2.87 41.76
CA ASP A 157 -22.02 3.19 42.73
C ASP A 157 -21.48 3.99 43.91
N THR A 158 -22.33 4.83 44.52
CA THR A 158 -21.99 5.66 45.68
C THR A 158 -21.55 4.83 46.87
N SER A 159 -22.11 3.62 47.05
CA SER A 159 -21.73 2.70 48.12
C SER A 159 -20.24 2.30 48.05
N ALA A 160 -19.75 2.00 46.84
CA ALA A 160 -18.35 1.64 46.61
C ALA A 160 -17.39 2.82 46.80
N ILE A 161 -17.86 4.05 46.56
CA ILE A 161 -17.10 5.28 46.83
C ILE A 161 -16.96 5.50 48.34
N ILE A 162 -18.06 5.38 49.08
CA ILE A 162 -18.08 5.60 50.55
C ILE A 162 -17.22 4.55 51.27
N ASP A 163 -17.21 3.32 50.77
CA ASP A 163 -16.40 2.22 51.32
C ASP A 163 -14.88 2.44 51.17
N GLY A 164 -14.44 3.30 50.24
CA GLY A 164 -13.06 3.76 50.10
C GLY A 164 -12.07 2.77 49.49
N ARG A 165 -12.33 1.46 49.57
CA ARG A 165 -11.48 0.40 48.97
C ARG A 165 -11.40 0.46 47.45
N ILE A 166 -12.35 1.14 46.79
CA ILE A 166 -12.31 1.31 45.32
C ILE A 166 -11.01 1.99 44.86
N TYR A 167 -10.43 2.87 45.70
CA TYR A 167 -9.15 3.52 45.40
C TYR A 167 -8.02 2.50 45.24
N ASP A 168 -7.87 1.57 46.19
CA ASP A 168 -6.82 0.55 46.16
C ASP A 168 -7.00 -0.44 44.99
N VAL A 169 -8.27 -0.74 44.65
CA VAL A 169 -8.61 -1.58 43.48
C VAL A 169 -8.26 -0.88 42.17
N CYS A 170 -8.44 0.44 42.09
CA CYS A 170 -8.01 1.24 40.93
C CYS A 170 -6.48 1.32 40.82
N VAL A 171 -5.77 1.56 41.93
CA VAL A 171 -4.30 1.68 41.96
C VAL A 171 -3.60 0.35 41.62
N SER A 172 -4.21 -0.78 41.99
CA SER A 172 -3.71 -2.11 41.65
C SER A 172 -3.95 -2.52 40.19
N HIS A 173 -4.53 -1.64 39.36
CA HIS A 173 -4.91 -1.93 37.97
C HIS A 173 -5.83 -3.17 37.80
N PHE A 174 -6.52 -3.59 38.87
CA PHE A 174 -7.46 -4.71 38.82
C PHE A 174 -8.74 -4.33 38.04
N LEU A 175 -9.16 -3.07 38.13
CA LEU A 175 -10.23 -2.52 37.32
C LEU A 175 -9.70 -1.90 36.03
N GLN A 176 -9.95 -2.60 34.94
CA GLN A 176 -9.75 -2.12 33.57
C GLN A 176 -10.97 -1.34 33.08
N GLY A 177 -10.76 -0.33 32.22
CA GLY A 177 -11.79 0.46 31.56
C GLY A 177 -12.17 1.78 32.25
N PRO A 178 -12.88 2.67 31.53
CA PRO A 178 -13.36 3.93 32.09
C PRO A 178 -14.44 3.69 33.16
N LEU A 179 -14.28 4.33 34.32
CA LEU A 179 -15.25 4.36 35.40
C LEU A 179 -16.21 5.54 35.20
N ILE A 180 -17.51 5.28 35.18
CA ILE A 180 -18.55 6.31 35.07
C ILE A 180 -19.18 6.51 36.45
N VAL A 181 -19.13 7.74 36.94
CA VAL A 181 -19.87 8.16 38.14
C VAL A 181 -21.17 8.83 37.68
N PRO A 182 -22.34 8.22 37.91
CA PRO A 182 -23.61 8.83 37.53
C PRO A 182 -23.93 10.03 38.43
N HIS A 183 -24.46 11.10 37.83
CA HIS A 183 -24.97 12.28 38.54
C HIS A 183 -26.50 12.22 38.49
N PHE A 184 -27.12 11.50 39.43
CA PHE A 184 -28.57 11.50 39.62
C PHE A 184 -29.00 12.68 40.49
#